data_AF-A0A0P7C754-F1
#
_entry.id   AF-A0A0P7C754-F1
#
_cell.length_a   1.000
_cell.length_b   1.000
_cell.length_c   1.000
_cell.angle_alpha   90.00
_cell.angle_beta   90.00
_cell.angle_gamma   90.00
#
_symmetry.space_group_name_H-M   'P 1'
#
loop_
_entity.id
_entity.type
_entity.pdbx_description
1 polymer ?
#
loop_
_entity_poly.entity_id
_entity_poly.type
_entity_poly.pdbx_seq_one_letter_code
_entity_poly.pdbx_strand_id
1 'polypeptide(L)'
;MGRLFAGLCALLLAVPLLAGATAAGILGGGGGGGTSQPPPSPAAEHQIPAGYQRLYAAAAATCPGLSWSVLAAVGKVETDHGRNPDWTSDAGAQGPMQFEPATFAAYGVDGDADGTADINNPADAIYSAANYLCASGARDGANIPAALYTYNKDHSYVARVLTQADVYAADGLSVDTGPSEAALTAVDYATAQLGLPYLWGGDGPQLTELPDGRVKVTGGFDCSGLTRAAYAAAGVNLPRTAQQ
;
A
#
# COMPACT_ATOMS: atom_id res chain seq x y z
N MET A 1 -56.56 62.07 16.32
CA MET A 1 -57.46 61.18 17.10
C MET A 1 -57.40 59.80 16.48
N GLY A 2 -57.06 58.66 17.10
CA GLY A 2 -56.57 58.35 18.44
C GLY A 2 -56.16 56.86 18.50
N ARG A 3 -55.03 56.61 19.20
CA ARG A 3 -54.64 55.48 20.08
C ARG A 3 -54.43 54.02 19.56
N LEU A 4 -53.20 53.58 19.85
CA LEU A 4 -52.62 52.23 20.05
C LEU A 4 -53.50 51.24 20.85
N PHE A 5 -53.32 49.92 20.64
CA PHE A 5 -52.96 48.94 21.69
C PHE A 5 -52.48 47.60 21.09
N ALA A 6 -51.47 47.02 21.74
CA ALA A 6 -50.83 45.74 21.47
C ALA A 6 -51.63 44.55 22.02
N GLY A 7 -51.38 43.35 21.48
CA GLY A 7 -51.90 42.08 22.01
C GLY A 7 -51.00 40.91 21.63
N LEU A 8 -50.07 40.60 22.53
CA LEU A 8 -49.21 39.42 22.54
C LEU A 8 -50.04 38.20 23.01
N CYS A 9 -49.97 37.05 22.32
CA CYS A 9 -50.45 35.78 22.86
C CYS A 9 -49.49 34.65 22.48
N ALA A 10 -48.80 34.12 23.49
CA ALA A 10 -47.96 32.93 23.41
C ALA A 10 -48.78 31.68 23.75
N LEU A 11 -48.62 30.59 23.00
CA LEU A 11 -49.00 29.25 23.47
C LEU A 11 -48.12 28.14 22.86
N LEU A 12 -47.19 27.68 23.70
CA LEU A 12 -46.64 26.33 23.94
C LEU A 12 -46.85 25.16 22.92
N LEU A 13 -45.71 24.64 22.45
CA LEU A 13 -45.23 23.23 22.40
C LEU A 13 -46.18 22.08 22.00
N ALA A 14 -45.84 21.38 20.91
CA ALA A 14 -45.77 19.92 20.85
C ALA A 14 -44.87 19.44 19.69
N VAL A 15 -43.75 18.80 20.02
CA VAL A 15 -42.92 17.98 19.11
C VAL A 15 -43.40 16.54 19.22
N PRO A 16 -43.75 15.83 18.12
CA PRO A 16 -43.81 14.39 18.13
C PRO A 16 -42.54 13.80 17.51
N LEU A 17 -41.83 13.04 18.33
CA LEU A 17 -40.71 12.18 17.97
C LEU A 17 -41.23 10.72 17.91
N LEU A 18 -40.68 9.97 16.95
CA LEU A 18 -40.64 8.51 16.76
C LEU A 18 -41.67 7.79 15.84
N ALA A 19 -41.06 7.30 14.74
CA ALA A 19 -40.92 5.89 14.35
C ALA A 19 -42.09 5.20 13.62
N GLY A 20 -41.80 4.83 12.36
CA GLY A 20 -42.51 3.79 11.61
C GLY A 20 -41.63 3.31 10.45
N ALA A 21 -40.95 2.18 10.63
CA ALA A 21 -40.25 1.47 9.58
C ALA A 21 -41.25 0.60 8.80
N THR A 22 -41.26 0.68 7.46
CA THR A 22 -41.55 -0.47 6.59
C THR A 22 -40.75 -0.34 5.29
N ALA A 23 -40.08 -1.44 4.95
CA ALA A 23 -39.33 -1.63 3.71
C ALA A 23 -40.28 -2.02 2.57
N ALA A 24 -40.05 -1.47 1.38
CA ALA A 24 -40.51 -2.02 0.13
C ALA A 24 -39.44 -1.75 -0.94
N GLY A 25 -38.87 -2.84 -1.47
CA GLY A 25 -37.76 -2.79 -2.41
C GLY A 25 -38.16 -2.28 -3.79
N ILE A 26 -37.18 -1.69 -4.47
CA ILE A 26 -37.17 -1.56 -5.92
C ILE A 26 -35.90 -2.24 -6.43
N LEU A 27 -36.13 -3.31 -7.18
CA LEU A 27 -35.14 -3.96 -8.04
C LEU A 27 -34.93 -3.12 -9.30
N GLY A 28 -33.67 -2.94 -9.69
CA GLY A 28 -33.28 -2.85 -11.10
C GLY A 28 -32.52 -1.58 -11.54
N GLY A 29 -31.29 -1.79 -12.01
CA GLY A 29 -30.69 -0.97 -13.07
C GLY A 29 -29.29 -0.45 -12.77
N GLY A 30 -28.26 -1.19 -13.19
CA GLY A 30 -26.85 -0.82 -13.05
C GLY A 30 -26.37 0.22 -14.07
N GLY A 31 -25.15 0.72 -13.83
CA GLY A 31 -24.42 1.57 -14.77
C GLY A 31 -23.45 2.55 -14.11
N GLY A 32 -22.36 2.06 -13.53
CA GLY A 32 -21.25 2.92 -13.10
C GLY A 32 -20.10 2.07 -12.56
N GLY A 33 -19.12 1.77 -13.41
CA GLY A 33 -17.89 1.04 -13.05
C GLY A 33 -16.97 1.85 -12.13
N GLY A 34 -17.45 2.20 -10.94
CA GLY A 34 -16.59 2.66 -9.85
C GLY A 34 -16.11 1.42 -9.10
N THR A 35 -14.84 1.05 -9.25
CA THR A 35 -14.22 0.08 -8.36
C THR A 35 -14.37 0.61 -6.93
N SER A 36 -15.22 -0.04 -6.12
CA SER A 36 -15.34 0.28 -4.71
C SER A 36 -13.95 0.13 -4.07
N GLN A 37 -13.44 1.22 -3.53
CA GLN A 37 -12.17 1.24 -2.82
C GLN A 37 -12.21 0.25 -1.63
N PRO A 38 -11.12 -0.47 -1.31
CA PRO A 38 -11.11 -1.41 -0.20
C PRO A 38 -11.32 -0.68 1.13
N PRO A 39 -11.92 -1.28 2.16
CA PRO A 39 -11.91 -0.70 3.50
C PRO A 39 -10.47 -0.61 4.05
N PRO A 40 -10.16 0.27 5.01
CA PRO A 40 -8.89 0.23 5.73
C PRO A 40 -8.74 -1.03 6.58
N SER A 41 -7.58 -1.68 6.55
CA SER A 41 -7.26 -2.77 7.47
C SER A 41 -6.97 -2.27 8.89
N PRO A 42 -6.95 -3.13 9.92
CA PRO A 42 -6.50 -2.73 11.27
C PRO A 42 -5.08 -2.15 11.28
N ALA A 43 -4.20 -2.63 10.39
CA ALA A 43 -2.86 -2.07 10.23
C ALA A 43 -2.90 -0.64 9.67
N ALA A 44 -3.78 -0.38 8.70
CA ALA A 44 -4.01 0.97 8.19
C ALA A 44 -4.55 1.89 9.28
N GLU A 45 -5.55 1.45 10.05
CA GLU A 45 -6.14 2.21 11.16
C GLU A 45 -5.12 2.57 12.25
N HIS A 46 -4.19 1.67 12.54
CA HIS A 46 -3.17 1.90 13.57
C HIS A 46 -2.00 2.75 13.07
N GLN A 47 -1.54 2.54 11.83
CA GLN A 47 -0.30 3.13 11.33
C GLN A 47 -0.50 4.44 10.59
N ILE A 48 -1.68 4.69 10.03
CA ILE A 48 -1.94 5.88 9.23
C ILE A 48 -2.59 6.94 10.12
N PRO A 49 -2.01 8.16 10.24
CA PRO A 49 -2.67 9.24 10.95
C PRO A 49 -4.04 9.54 10.35
N ALA A 50 -5.06 9.77 11.17
CA ALA A 50 -6.44 9.93 10.68
C ALA A 50 -6.61 11.07 9.66
N GLY A 51 -5.80 12.13 9.75
CA GLY A 51 -5.76 13.20 8.75
C GLY A 51 -5.25 12.70 7.39
N TYR A 52 -4.16 11.95 7.39
CA TYR A 52 -3.57 11.36 6.18
C TYR A 52 -4.50 10.33 5.54
N GLN A 53 -5.17 9.48 6.33
CA GLN A 53 -6.10 8.48 5.79
C GLN A 53 -7.20 9.12 4.93
N ARG A 54 -7.77 10.23 5.40
CA ARG A 54 -8.78 10.97 4.63
C ARG A 54 -8.19 11.59 3.36
N LEU A 55 -6.98 12.15 3.44
CA LEU A 55 -6.29 12.70 2.28
C LEU A 55 -6.00 11.63 1.23
N TYR A 56 -5.52 10.45 1.62
CA TYR A 56 -5.27 9.35 0.69
C TYR A 56 -6.54 8.89 -0.02
N ALA A 57 -7.64 8.72 0.71
CA ALA A 57 -8.92 8.32 0.14
C ALA A 57 -9.45 9.37 -0.85
N ALA A 58 -9.38 10.66 -0.49
CA ALA A 58 -9.86 11.75 -1.33
C ALA A 58 -8.98 11.97 -2.57
N ALA A 59 -7.66 11.96 -2.41
CA ALA A 59 -6.72 12.14 -3.51
C ALA A 59 -6.77 10.96 -4.51
N ALA A 60 -6.84 9.71 -4.03
CA ALA A 60 -6.95 8.56 -4.92
C ALA A 60 -8.22 8.60 -5.78
N ALA A 61 -9.33 9.13 -5.24
CA ALA A 61 -10.58 9.29 -5.99
C ALA A 61 -10.46 10.24 -7.21
N THR A 62 -9.43 11.09 -7.27
CA THR A 62 -9.15 11.95 -8.43
C THR A 62 -8.58 11.18 -9.63
N CYS A 63 -8.08 9.97 -9.41
CA CYS A 63 -7.61 9.05 -10.44
C CYS A 63 -8.44 7.77 -10.47
N PRO A 64 -9.36 7.61 -11.44
CA PRO A 64 -10.13 6.38 -11.60
C PRO A 64 -9.22 5.14 -11.56
N GLY A 65 -9.60 4.13 -10.79
CA GLY A 65 -8.84 2.87 -10.66
C GLY A 65 -7.58 2.90 -9.78
N LEU A 66 -7.14 4.07 -9.30
CA LEU A 66 -6.08 4.14 -8.29
C LEU A 66 -6.66 3.80 -6.91
N SER A 67 -6.07 2.82 -6.21
CA SER A 67 -6.46 2.51 -4.82
C SER A 67 -5.83 3.50 -3.84
N TRP A 68 -6.59 3.95 -2.84
CA TRP A 68 -6.05 4.73 -1.72
C TRP A 68 -4.95 3.97 -0.97
N SER A 69 -5.01 2.64 -0.94
CA SER A 69 -4.01 1.82 -0.24
C SER A 69 -2.62 1.92 -0.91
N VAL A 70 -2.57 2.08 -2.23
CA VAL A 70 -1.33 2.31 -2.99
C VAL A 70 -0.76 3.68 -2.64
N LEU A 71 -1.61 4.72 -2.63
CA LEU A 71 -1.17 6.08 -2.30
C LEU A 71 -0.70 6.20 -0.85
N ALA A 72 -1.39 5.53 0.08
CA ALA A 72 -0.98 5.42 1.48
C ALA A 72 0.36 4.67 1.62
N ALA A 73 0.55 3.59 0.87
CA ALA A 73 1.79 2.82 0.87
C ALA A 73 2.99 3.62 0.35
N VAL A 74 2.80 4.48 -0.66
CA VAL A 74 3.83 5.45 -1.07
C VAL A 74 4.21 6.33 0.12
N GLY A 75 3.26 7.00 0.76
CA GLY A 75 3.58 7.87 1.90
C GLY A 75 4.17 7.13 3.11
N LYS A 76 3.83 5.86 3.32
CA LYS A 76 4.49 4.99 4.31
C LYS A 76 5.96 4.76 3.97
N VAL A 77 6.25 4.41 2.72
CA VAL A 77 7.60 4.06 2.24
C VAL A 77 8.51 5.29 2.19
N GLU A 78 7.97 6.45 1.82
CA GLU A 78 8.72 7.70 1.70
C GLU A 78 9.09 8.29 3.07
N THR A 79 8.11 8.49 3.95
CA THR A 79 8.33 9.26 5.20
C THR A 79 7.57 8.73 6.41
N ASP A 80 7.03 7.51 6.33
CA ASP A 80 6.14 6.99 7.38
C ASP A 80 4.95 7.92 7.66
N HIS A 81 4.30 8.39 6.59
CA HIS A 81 3.20 9.37 6.63
C HIS A 81 3.60 10.71 7.29
N GLY A 82 4.78 11.22 6.91
CA GLY A 82 5.33 12.48 7.41
C GLY A 82 5.91 12.41 8.82
N ARG A 83 5.99 11.24 9.44
CA ARG A 83 6.56 11.08 10.80
C ARG A 83 8.08 11.05 10.81
N ASN A 84 8.73 10.71 9.70
CA ASN A 84 10.16 10.89 9.56
C ASN A 84 10.47 12.40 9.63
N PRO A 85 11.35 12.87 10.55
CA PRO A 85 11.70 14.29 10.65
C PRO A 85 12.45 14.83 9.42
N ASP A 86 13.05 13.96 8.62
CA ASP A 86 13.84 14.35 7.45
C ASP A 86 12.95 14.45 6.20
N TRP A 87 12.39 15.64 5.96
CA TRP A 87 11.57 15.95 4.78
C TRP A 87 12.40 16.49 3.61
N THR A 88 13.71 16.32 3.65
CA THR A 88 14.61 16.61 2.53
C THR A 88 15.68 15.55 2.52
N SER A 89 15.72 14.74 1.47
CA SER A 89 16.73 13.69 1.32
C SER A 89 18.04 14.27 0.77
N ASP A 90 19.12 13.49 0.88
CA ASP A 90 20.41 13.83 0.25
C ASP A 90 20.32 14.01 -1.27
N ALA A 91 19.32 13.38 -1.90
CA ALA A 91 19.06 13.51 -3.34
C ALA A 91 18.29 14.80 -3.70
N GLY A 92 17.76 15.52 -2.70
CA GLY A 92 17.00 16.76 -2.90
C GLY A 92 15.48 16.58 -2.97
N ALA A 93 14.97 15.36 -2.80
CA ALA A 93 13.54 15.10 -2.72
C ALA A 93 12.94 15.66 -1.42
N GLN A 94 11.75 16.27 -1.50
CA GLN A 94 11.16 17.06 -0.43
C GLN A 94 9.75 16.62 -0.03
N GLY A 95 9.37 16.97 1.20
CA GLY A 95 8.02 16.84 1.73
C GLY A 95 7.62 15.40 2.07
N PRO A 96 6.38 15.20 2.54
CA PRO A 96 5.93 13.91 3.07
C PRO A 96 5.79 12.81 2.00
N MET A 97 5.79 13.18 0.73
CA MET A 97 5.78 12.24 -0.41
C MET A 97 7.11 12.20 -1.16
N GLN A 98 8.18 12.84 -0.64
CA GLN A 98 9.54 12.83 -1.20
C GLN A 98 9.57 13.13 -2.70
N PHE A 99 9.01 14.26 -3.10
CA PHE A 99 9.04 14.71 -4.49
C PHE A 99 10.36 15.37 -4.85
N GLU A 100 10.91 15.04 -6.02
CA GLU A 100 11.87 15.93 -6.67
C GLU A 100 11.19 17.27 -7.02
N PRO A 101 11.78 18.44 -6.70
CA PRO A 101 11.15 19.74 -6.91
C PRO A 101 10.68 19.99 -8.35
N ALA A 102 11.41 19.50 -9.35
CA ALA A 102 11.02 19.62 -10.76
C ALA A 102 9.77 18.80 -11.10
N THR A 103 9.61 17.62 -10.49
CA THR A 103 8.42 16.79 -10.65
C THR A 103 7.22 17.46 -9.99
N PHE A 104 7.38 17.99 -8.78
CA PHE A 104 6.31 18.73 -8.12
C PHE A 104 5.92 19.99 -8.89
N ALA A 105 6.88 20.71 -9.48
CA ALA A 105 6.56 21.86 -10.33
C ALA A 105 5.71 21.50 -11.56
N ALA A 106 5.81 20.27 -12.07
CA ALA A 106 5.06 19.80 -13.23
C ALA A 106 3.69 19.17 -12.86
N TYR A 107 3.60 18.52 -11.70
CA TYR A 107 2.43 17.71 -11.30
C TYR A 107 1.76 18.18 -10.01
N GLY A 108 2.24 19.27 -9.42
CA GLY A 108 1.75 19.85 -8.17
C GLY A 108 0.26 20.17 -8.22
N VAL A 109 -0.44 19.82 -7.14
CA VAL A 109 -1.86 20.10 -6.94
C VAL A 109 -1.99 20.81 -5.59
N ASP A 110 -2.69 21.94 -5.58
CA ASP A 110 -3.20 22.60 -4.38
C ASP A 110 -4.38 21.76 -3.84
N GLY A 111 -4.05 20.87 -2.92
CA GLY A 111 -4.91 19.78 -2.45
C GLY A 111 -5.84 20.19 -1.31
N ASP A 112 -5.51 21.25 -0.57
CA ASP A 112 -6.39 21.86 0.44
C ASP A 112 -7.09 23.15 -0.03
N ALA A 113 -6.80 23.58 -1.26
CA ALA A 113 -7.40 24.73 -1.94
C ALA A 113 -7.12 26.07 -1.23
N ASP A 114 -5.92 26.22 -0.66
CA ASP A 114 -5.48 27.46 0.00
C ASP A 114 -4.94 28.53 -0.99
N GLY A 115 -4.78 28.16 -2.26
CA GLY A 115 -4.29 29.00 -3.35
C GLY A 115 -2.83 28.74 -3.74
N THR A 116 -2.13 27.84 -3.04
CA THR A 116 -0.73 27.48 -3.31
C THR A 116 -0.54 25.98 -3.29
N ALA A 117 0.20 25.44 -4.26
CA ALA A 117 0.71 24.07 -4.14
C ALA A 117 2.08 24.11 -3.44
N ASP A 118 2.13 23.72 -2.16
CA ASP A 118 3.34 23.61 -1.35
C ASP A 118 3.76 22.13 -1.20
N ILE A 119 4.98 21.81 -1.67
CA ILE A 119 5.55 20.47 -1.59
C ILE A 119 5.62 19.90 -0.17
N ASN A 120 5.66 20.77 0.85
CA ASN A 120 5.71 20.38 2.25
C ASN A 120 4.31 20.29 2.88
N ASN A 121 3.26 20.79 2.23
CA ASN A 121 1.90 20.60 2.71
C ASN A 121 1.47 19.14 2.44
N PRO A 122 1.04 18.38 3.47
CA PRO A 122 0.60 17.00 3.27
C PRO A 122 -0.56 16.83 2.30
N ALA A 123 -1.52 17.76 2.26
CA ALA A 123 -2.62 17.68 1.30
C ALA A 123 -2.07 17.80 -0.12
N ASP A 124 -1.29 18.84 -0.39
CA ASP A 124 -0.74 19.11 -1.71
C ASP A 124 0.17 17.98 -2.18
N ALA A 125 1.08 17.52 -1.33
CA ALA A 125 1.98 16.41 -1.65
C ALA A 125 1.20 15.12 -1.99
N ILE A 126 0.16 14.79 -1.24
CA ILE A 126 -0.64 13.57 -1.46
C ILE A 126 -1.48 13.67 -2.75
N TYR A 127 -2.12 14.82 -2.99
CA TYR A 127 -2.88 15.05 -4.23
C TYR A 127 -1.96 15.10 -5.46
N SER A 128 -0.76 15.67 -5.32
CA SER A 128 0.27 15.69 -6.36
C SER A 128 0.77 14.28 -6.69
N ALA A 129 0.94 13.42 -5.68
CA ALA A 129 1.30 12.01 -5.88
C ALA A 129 0.21 11.24 -6.62
N ALA A 130 -1.07 11.45 -6.28
CA ALA A 130 -2.17 10.86 -7.03
C ALA A 130 -2.19 11.33 -8.49
N ASN A 131 -2.01 12.63 -8.73
CA ASN A 131 -1.93 13.21 -10.07
C ASN A 131 -0.77 12.64 -10.89
N TYR A 132 0.43 12.57 -10.30
CA TYR A 132 1.62 12.07 -10.98
C TYR A 132 1.51 10.57 -11.32
N LEU A 133 1.02 9.74 -10.40
CA LEU A 133 0.76 8.33 -10.67
C LEU A 133 -0.29 8.16 -11.77
N CYS A 134 -1.36 8.97 -11.74
CA CYS A 134 -2.40 8.94 -12.76
C CYS A 134 -1.85 9.26 -14.15
N ALA A 135 -1.05 10.32 -14.26
CA ALA A 135 -0.36 10.72 -15.49
C ALA A 135 0.66 9.66 -15.96
N SER A 136 1.21 8.88 -15.02
CA SER A 136 2.18 7.82 -15.28
C SER A 136 1.56 6.46 -15.64
N GLY A 137 0.24 6.39 -15.85
CA GLY A 137 -0.44 5.19 -16.32
C GLY A 137 -1.17 4.38 -15.24
N ALA A 138 -1.36 4.93 -14.04
CA ALA A 138 -2.15 4.29 -12.98
C ALA A 138 -3.67 4.34 -13.23
N ARG A 139 -4.13 5.19 -14.16
CA ARG A 139 -5.56 5.33 -14.49
C ARG A 139 -6.17 3.98 -14.88
N ASP A 140 -7.40 3.78 -14.43
CA ASP A 140 -8.21 2.57 -14.58
C ASP A 140 -7.56 1.31 -13.99
N GLY A 141 -6.57 1.49 -13.08
CA GLY A 141 -5.78 0.40 -12.52
C GLY A 141 -4.87 -0.28 -13.55
N ALA A 142 -4.68 0.32 -14.72
CA ALA A 142 -4.11 -0.35 -15.89
C ALA A 142 -2.65 -0.77 -15.72
N ASN A 143 -1.82 0.06 -15.06
CA ASN A 143 -0.40 -0.27 -14.87
C ASN A 143 0.21 0.37 -13.61
N ILE A 144 -0.33 0.01 -12.44
CA ILE A 144 0.19 0.50 -11.15
C ILE A 144 1.71 0.26 -10.98
N PRO A 145 2.27 -0.93 -11.28
CA PRO A 145 3.71 -1.16 -11.09
C PRO A 145 4.59 -0.25 -11.96
N ALA A 146 4.22 -0.01 -13.23
CA ALA A 146 4.99 0.90 -14.09
C ALA A 146 4.83 2.37 -13.69
N ALA A 147 3.67 2.77 -13.20
CA ALA A 147 3.46 4.12 -12.66
C ALA A 147 4.34 4.34 -11.41
N LEU A 148 4.40 3.36 -10.51
CA LEU A 148 5.30 3.39 -9.35
C LEU A 148 6.77 3.37 -9.75
N TYR A 149 7.16 2.62 -10.78
CA TYR A 149 8.53 2.65 -11.33
C TYR A 149 8.86 4.01 -11.99
N THR A 150 7.84 4.73 -12.46
CA THR A 150 8.00 6.10 -12.96
C THR A 150 8.14 7.09 -11.82
N TYR A 151 7.44 6.85 -10.71
CA TYR A 151 7.60 7.58 -9.46
C TYR A 151 9.02 7.44 -8.90
N ASN A 152 9.51 6.21 -8.78
CA ASN A 152 10.85 5.89 -8.30
C ASN A 152 11.44 4.76 -9.15
N LYS A 153 12.61 4.99 -9.77
CA LYS A 153 13.26 4.08 -10.73
C LYS A 153 13.90 2.83 -10.11
N ASP A 154 13.41 2.39 -8.95
CA ASP A 154 13.85 1.20 -8.24
C ASP A 154 12.72 0.15 -8.16
N HIS A 155 12.99 -1.05 -8.68
CA HIS A 155 12.05 -2.17 -8.57
C HIS A 155 11.82 -2.62 -7.12
N SER A 156 12.82 -2.47 -6.24
CA SER A 156 12.69 -2.77 -4.82
C SER A 156 11.68 -1.84 -4.13
N TYR A 157 11.66 -0.57 -4.54
CA TYR A 157 10.67 0.40 -4.10
C TYR A 157 9.26 -0.01 -4.55
N VAL A 158 9.09 -0.36 -5.83
CA VAL A 158 7.79 -0.81 -6.36
C VAL A 158 7.26 -2.01 -5.57
N ALA A 159 8.11 -3.01 -5.31
CA ALA A 159 7.74 -4.19 -4.53
C ALA A 159 7.34 -3.83 -3.08
N ARG A 160 8.10 -2.93 -2.42
CA ARG A 160 7.78 -2.45 -1.07
C ARG A 160 6.44 -1.73 -1.01
N VAL A 161 6.16 -0.84 -1.96
CA VAL A 161 4.89 -0.10 -2.03
C VAL A 161 3.73 -1.04 -2.26
N LEU A 162 3.80 -1.96 -3.24
CA LEU A 162 2.71 -2.89 -3.51
C LEU A 162 2.43 -3.82 -2.32
N THR A 163 3.49 -4.38 -1.71
CA THR A 163 3.35 -5.22 -0.51
C THR A 163 2.70 -4.45 0.64
N GLN A 164 3.09 -3.18 0.84
CA GLN A 164 2.51 -2.34 1.88
C GLN A 164 1.06 -1.92 1.56
N ALA A 165 0.71 -1.77 0.29
CA ALA A 165 -0.65 -1.48 -0.16
C ALA A 165 -1.59 -2.66 0.14
N ASP A 166 -1.11 -3.90 -0.04
CA ASP A 166 -1.84 -5.12 0.33
C ASP A 166 -2.08 -5.20 1.85
N VAL A 167 -1.09 -4.78 2.65
CA VAL A 167 -1.26 -4.67 4.11
C VAL A 167 -2.34 -3.65 4.50
N TYR A 168 -2.51 -2.58 3.74
CA TYR A 168 -3.49 -1.53 4.05
C TYR A 168 -4.90 -1.80 3.52
N ALA A 169 -5.05 -2.54 2.42
CA ALA A 169 -6.36 -2.93 1.92
C ALA A 169 -7.01 -3.98 2.83
N ALA A 170 -8.27 -3.78 3.22
CA ALA A 170 -9.04 -4.79 3.96
C ALA A 170 -9.59 -5.92 3.07
N ASP A 171 -9.15 -5.99 1.82
CA ASP A 171 -9.34 -7.16 0.97
C ASP A 171 -8.04 -7.98 0.93
N GLY A 172 -7.92 -8.97 1.82
CA GLY A 172 -7.26 -10.23 1.45
C GLY A 172 -5.76 -10.42 1.69
N LEU A 173 -5.12 -9.76 2.66
CA LEU A 173 -4.23 -10.56 3.52
C LEU A 173 -5.10 -11.19 4.59
N SER A 174 -5.77 -12.29 4.24
CA SER A 174 -6.27 -13.24 5.21
C SER A 174 -5.07 -13.77 5.99
N VAL A 175 -4.64 -13.05 7.02
CA VAL A 175 -3.76 -13.58 8.08
C VAL A 175 -4.50 -14.65 8.91
N ASP A 176 -5.74 -14.98 8.55
CA ASP A 176 -6.53 -16.08 9.11
C ASP A 176 -6.07 -17.47 8.64
N THR A 177 -5.21 -17.53 7.62
CA THR A 177 -4.24 -18.61 7.55
C THR A 177 -2.87 -17.95 7.62
N GLY A 178 -2.12 -18.22 8.69
CA GLY A 178 -0.69 -17.95 8.70
C GLY A 178 0.00 -18.54 7.45
N PRO A 179 1.31 -18.30 7.26
CA PRO A 179 2.02 -18.90 6.14
C PRO A 179 1.65 -20.38 6.04
N SER A 180 1.25 -20.80 4.83
CA SER A 180 0.82 -22.18 4.60
C SER A 180 1.91 -23.13 5.10
N GLU A 181 1.54 -24.35 5.47
CA GLU A 181 2.52 -25.35 5.91
C GLU A 181 3.65 -25.51 4.87
N ALA A 182 3.32 -25.42 3.58
CA ALA A 182 4.28 -25.40 2.49
C ALA A 182 5.21 -24.17 2.52
N ALA A 183 4.68 -22.97 2.77
CA ALA A 183 5.48 -21.76 2.89
C ALA A 183 6.42 -21.80 4.10
N LEU A 184 5.94 -22.27 5.25
CA LEU A 184 6.76 -22.49 6.44
C LEU A 184 7.87 -23.50 6.16
N THR A 185 7.54 -24.65 5.54
CA THR A 185 8.51 -25.68 5.19
C THR A 185 9.60 -25.16 4.25
N ALA A 186 9.25 -24.35 3.25
CA ALA A 186 10.22 -23.76 2.34
C ALA A 186 11.16 -22.77 3.05
N VAL A 187 10.62 -21.93 3.94
CA VAL A 187 11.41 -20.96 4.72
C VAL A 187 12.29 -21.69 5.74
N ASP A 188 11.79 -22.70 6.44
CA ASP A 188 12.55 -23.51 7.39
C ASP A 188 13.71 -24.24 6.69
N TYR A 189 13.46 -24.80 5.50
CA TYR A 189 14.53 -25.40 4.71
C TYR A 189 15.60 -24.36 4.36
N ALA A 190 15.20 -23.21 3.80
CA ALA A 190 16.13 -22.17 3.36
C ALA A 190 16.94 -21.58 4.51
N THR A 191 16.31 -21.35 5.67
CA THR A 191 16.98 -20.80 6.86
C THR A 191 17.94 -21.82 7.48
N ALA A 192 17.67 -23.12 7.39
CA ALA A 192 18.62 -24.16 7.79
C ALA A 192 19.91 -24.17 6.94
N GLN A 193 19.91 -23.54 5.76
CA GLN A 193 21.09 -23.42 4.91
C GLN A 193 21.94 -22.16 5.19
N LEU A 194 21.54 -21.32 6.14
CA LEU A 194 22.28 -20.11 6.48
C LEU A 194 23.72 -20.44 6.91
N GLY A 195 24.67 -19.72 6.33
CA GLY A 195 26.10 -19.94 6.55
C GLY A 195 26.77 -20.87 5.54
N LEU A 196 26.00 -21.59 4.70
CA LEU A 196 26.59 -22.28 3.54
C LEU A 196 27.10 -21.25 2.52
N PRO A 197 28.25 -21.52 1.87
CA PRO A 197 28.80 -20.62 0.87
C PRO A 197 27.91 -20.57 -0.37
N TYR A 198 27.86 -19.42 -1.04
CA TYR A 198 27.34 -19.36 -2.40
C TYR A 198 28.25 -20.15 -3.34
N LEU A 199 27.67 -21.05 -4.13
CA LEU A 199 28.39 -21.86 -5.10
C LEU A 199 27.70 -21.77 -6.46
N TRP A 200 28.39 -21.26 -7.47
CA TRP A 200 27.86 -21.16 -8.82
C TRP A 200 27.54 -22.57 -9.39
N GLY A 201 26.30 -22.80 -9.81
CA GLY A 201 25.82 -24.13 -10.21
C GLY A 201 25.52 -25.05 -9.03
N GLY A 202 25.59 -24.57 -7.78
CA GLY A 202 25.40 -25.34 -6.57
C GLY A 202 23.94 -25.70 -6.33
N ASP A 203 23.70 -26.96 -5.96
CA ASP A 203 22.38 -27.54 -5.65
C ASP A 203 22.33 -28.14 -4.23
N GLY A 204 23.29 -27.78 -3.37
CA GLY A 204 23.23 -28.07 -1.94
C GLY A 204 24.54 -28.46 -1.27
N PRO A 205 24.48 -28.73 0.05
CA PRO A 205 25.63 -29.20 0.81
C PRO A 205 26.03 -30.62 0.37
N GLN A 206 27.34 -30.84 0.31
CA GLN A 206 27.99 -32.11 0.06
C GLN A 206 28.70 -32.52 1.36
N LEU A 207 28.31 -33.66 1.92
CA LEU A 207 28.92 -34.17 3.14
C LEU A 207 30.03 -35.15 2.78
N THR A 208 31.25 -34.86 3.23
CA THR A 208 32.38 -35.78 3.11
C THR A 208 32.81 -36.23 4.50
N GLU A 209 32.75 -37.54 4.78
CA GLU A 209 33.35 -38.11 5.98
C GLU A 209 34.87 -38.07 5.87
N LEU A 210 35.51 -37.54 6.91
CA LEU A 210 36.95 -37.48 7.04
C LEU A 210 37.48 -38.75 7.74
N PRO A 211 38.76 -39.12 7.54
CA PRO A 211 39.35 -40.31 8.17
C PRO A 211 39.34 -40.29 9.70
N ASP A 212 39.19 -39.10 10.31
CA ASP A 212 39.10 -38.89 11.76
C ASP A 212 37.65 -38.99 12.29
N GLY A 213 36.69 -39.36 11.44
CA GLY A 213 35.26 -39.50 11.78
C GLY A 213 34.48 -38.17 11.80
N ARG A 214 35.11 -37.03 11.49
CA ARG A 214 34.38 -35.76 11.35
C ARG A 214 33.73 -35.65 9.97
N VAL A 215 32.66 -34.87 9.87
CA VAL A 215 32.03 -34.54 8.58
C VAL A 215 32.47 -33.16 8.13
N LYS A 216 33.04 -33.08 6.93
CA LYS A 216 33.27 -31.81 6.23
C LYS A 216 32.07 -31.52 5.35
N VAL A 217 31.42 -30.39 5.57
CA VAL A 217 30.44 -29.85 4.63
C VAL A 217 31.19 -29.07 3.56
N THR A 218 31.21 -29.61 2.35
CA THR A 218 31.61 -28.92 1.11
C THR A 218 30.36 -28.58 0.32
N GLY A 219 30.45 -27.83 -0.77
CA GLY A 219 29.25 -27.46 -1.53
C GLY A 219 28.49 -26.27 -0.95
N GLY A 220 27.38 -25.93 -1.60
CA GLY A 220 26.64 -24.70 -1.39
C GLY A 220 25.56 -24.56 -2.45
N PHE A 221 24.82 -23.46 -2.40
CA PHE A 221 23.75 -23.19 -3.36
C PHE A 221 24.09 -21.98 -4.23
N ASP A 222 23.63 -22.00 -5.48
CA ASP A 222 23.34 -20.75 -6.18
C ASP A 222 21.90 -20.29 -5.90
N CYS A 223 21.51 -19.14 -6.45
CA CYS A 223 20.19 -18.56 -6.22
C CYS A 223 19.06 -19.53 -6.57
N SER A 224 19.09 -20.07 -7.77
CA SER A 224 18.06 -20.98 -8.28
C SER A 224 18.11 -22.38 -7.67
N GLY A 225 19.30 -22.86 -7.29
CA GLY A 225 19.48 -24.12 -6.58
C GLY A 225 18.84 -24.07 -5.18
N LEU A 226 19.05 -22.97 -4.43
CA LEU A 226 18.43 -22.80 -3.11
C LEU A 226 16.91 -22.70 -3.22
N THR A 227 16.39 -21.86 -4.12
CA THR A 227 14.95 -21.69 -4.31
C THR A 227 14.29 -23.00 -4.72
N ARG A 228 14.90 -23.73 -5.66
CA ARG A 228 14.41 -25.04 -6.09
C ARG A 228 14.38 -26.05 -4.95
N ALA A 229 15.45 -26.14 -4.16
CA ALA A 229 15.55 -27.08 -3.05
C ALA A 229 14.54 -26.75 -1.93
N ALA A 230 14.37 -25.47 -1.59
CA ALA A 230 13.39 -25.01 -0.61
C ALA A 230 11.95 -25.32 -1.03
N TYR A 231 11.60 -25.05 -2.29
CA TYR A 231 10.27 -25.36 -2.82
C TYR A 231 10.06 -26.87 -2.94
N ALA A 232 11.09 -27.64 -3.32
CA ALA A 232 11.02 -29.10 -3.37
C ALA A 232 10.78 -29.71 -1.97
N ALA A 233 11.40 -29.16 -0.92
CA ALA A 233 11.11 -29.55 0.46
C ALA A 233 9.64 -29.30 0.84
N ALA A 234 9.02 -28.28 0.27
CA ALA A 234 7.60 -27.97 0.41
C ALA A 234 6.69 -28.70 -0.61
N GLY A 235 7.22 -29.66 -1.37
CA GLY A 235 6.45 -30.45 -2.35
C GLY A 235 6.19 -29.76 -3.69
N VAL A 236 6.83 -28.61 -3.96
CA VAL A 236 6.68 -27.83 -5.20
C VAL A 236 7.92 -27.99 -6.08
N ASN A 237 7.72 -28.48 -7.30
CA ASN A 237 8.82 -28.69 -8.25
C ASN A 237 9.06 -27.46 -9.13
N LEU A 238 10.23 -26.85 -8.98
CA LEU A 238 10.68 -25.74 -9.83
C LEU A 238 11.73 -26.19 -10.85
N PRO A 239 11.80 -25.53 -12.03
CA PRO A 239 12.90 -25.72 -12.97
C PRO A 239 14.22 -25.23 -12.36
N ARG A 240 15.35 -25.70 -12.92
CA ARG A 240 16.70 -25.41 -12.39
C ARG A 240 17.13 -23.95 -12.55
N THR A 241 16.64 -23.27 -13.57
CA THR A 241 17.11 -21.93 -13.93
C THR A 241 16.06 -20.89 -13.56
N ALA A 242 16.48 -19.82 -12.88
CA ALA A 242 15.74 -18.57 -12.88
C ALA A 242 15.84 -18.01 -14.31
N GLN A 243 14.73 -17.90 -15.04
CA GLN A 243 14.77 -17.41 -16.42
C GLN A 243 15.27 -15.95 -16.48
N GLN A 244 16.06 -15.66 -17.53
CA GLN A 244 16.45 -14.31 -17.95
C GLN A 244 15.51 -13.81 -19.04
#